data_AF-A0A7C5D0V8-F1
#
_entry.id   AF-A0A7C5D0V8-F1
#
_cell.length_a   1.000
_cell.length_b   1.000
_cell.length_c   1.000
_cell.angle_alpha   90.00
_cell.angle_beta   90.00
_cell.angle_gamma   90.00
#
_symmetry.space_group_name_H-M   'P 1'
#
loop_
_entity.id
_entity.type
_entity.pdbx_description
1 polymer ?
#
loop_
_entity_poly.entity_id
_entity_poly.type
_entity_poly.pdbx_seq_one_letter_code
_entity_poly.pdbx_strand_id
1 'polypeptide(L)'
;PKYLSLEDTQTLFDVIQSMKFMSPPTDCLSPIGDLLIRKGLRKEIDSKFAYTVTRDPSVFRGTPFQIEAGIVYGGDLPQGEPVKVLRYANRVPLLYQQGGCAITHAIERINWRPYGLEQRGGKGIPVGPAVILVHIASTNVPFTSESKEAVADVDEILDEVGRALMDCGRRMRSHINKKKKLKKVSEKYDIIKEILPDIARKSASILGRDEPPLDPIITKIMNVHVFDSGIVFREKGEGESREKVTEVTIKYQNYTQKERTFRVHVKIPNALIQGIYPEKYTLKKNIIEWEIGPVAPARSQRMGFSVLGLDKDDYDEVEIYYSKLPGEVIGADPL
;
A
#
# COMPACT_ATOMS: atom_id res chain seq x y z
N PRO A 1 35.10 24.18 31.37
CA PRO A 1 35.71 25.14 32.32
C PRO A 1 35.81 24.49 33.71
N LYS A 2 37.04 24.28 34.23
CA LYS A 2 37.26 23.46 35.45
C LYS A 2 36.86 24.15 36.76
N TYR A 3 36.53 25.44 36.73
CA TYR A 3 36.32 26.28 37.92
C TYR A 3 34.88 26.82 38.06
N LEU A 4 33.90 26.24 37.35
CA LEU A 4 32.50 26.64 37.49
C LEU A 4 31.92 26.10 38.80
N SER A 5 31.19 26.94 39.55
CA SER A 5 30.43 26.51 40.72
C SER A 5 29.16 25.75 40.30
N LEU A 6 28.54 25.03 41.25
CA LEU A 6 27.27 24.34 40.99
C LEU A 6 26.15 25.32 40.58
N GLU A 7 26.10 26.49 41.23
CA GLU A 7 25.12 27.54 40.92
C GLU A 7 25.32 28.09 39.50
N ASP A 8 26.58 28.29 39.09
CA ASP A 8 26.89 28.73 37.73
C ASP A 8 26.48 27.68 36.69
N THR A 9 26.67 26.38 36.99
CA THR A 9 26.28 25.31 36.07
C THR A 9 24.77 25.17 35.91
N GLN A 10 24.00 25.38 36.99
CA GLN A 10 22.53 25.39 36.91
C GLN A 10 22.04 26.60 36.11
N THR A 11 22.60 27.78 36.38
CA THR A 11 22.26 29.00 35.63
C THR A 11 22.56 28.83 34.13
N LEU A 12 23.72 28.26 33.79
CA LEU A 12 24.08 27.97 32.40
C LEU A 12 23.12 26.96 31.75
N PHE A 13 22.73 25.91 32.48
CA PHE A 13 21.80 24.90 32.01
C PHE A 13 20.43 25.50 31.68
N ASP A 14 19.87 26.33 32.58
CA ASP A 14 18.58 26.98 32.39
C ASP A 14 18.61 27.95 31.20
N VAL A 15 19.70 28.71 31.06
CA VAL A 15 19.91 29.59 29.91
C VAL A 15 19.94 28.80 28.61
N ILE A 16 20.69 27.69 28.57
CA ILE A 16 20.75 26.82 27.38
C ILE A 16 19.37 26.24 27.05
N GLN A 17 18.59 25.79 28.04
CA GLN A 17 17.23 25.28 27.80
C GLN A 17 16.28 26.35 27.25
N SER A 18 16.45 27.62 27.65
CA SER A 18 15.63 28.72 27.16
C SER A 18 15.97 29.15 25.72
N MET A 19 17.17 28.82 25.23
CA MET A 19 17.64 29.18 23.91
C MET A 19 17.12 28.22 22.83
N LYS A 20 16.74 28.79 21.67
CA LYS A 20 16.42 28.00 20.49
C LYS A 20 17.69 27.73 19.68
N PHE A 21 18.08 26.48 19.61
CA PHE A 21 19.18 26.04 18.75
C PHE A 21 18.68 25.62 17.37
N MET A 22 19.60 25.64 16.39
CA MET A 22 19.38 24.93 15.14
C MET A 22 19.30 23.43 15.41
N SER A 23 18.51 22.73 14.61
CA SER A 23 18.43 21.28 14.68
C SER A 23 19.82 20.65 14.47
N PRO A 24 20.18 19.62 15.26
CA PRO A 24 21.42 18.87 15.06
C PRO A 24 21.48 18.25 13.66
N PRO A 25 22.68 17.93 13.17
CA PRO A 25 22.84 17.24 11.90
C PRO A 25 22.17 15.86 11.94
N THR A 26 21.51 15.49 10.85
CA THR A 26 20.72 14.26 10.71
C THR A 26 21.41 13.20 9.84
N ASP A 27 22.61 13.50 9.33
CA ASP A 27 23.44 12.63 8.51
C ASP A 27 24.10 11.48 9.30
N CYS A 28 24.01 11.51 10.62
CA CYS A 28 24.52 10.48 11.52
C CYS A 28 23.62 9.24 11.64
N LEU A 29 22.46 9.21 10.97
CA LEU A 29 21.51 8.10 11.06
C LEU A 29 21.69 7.10 9.92
N SER A 30 21.54 5.81 10.24
CA SER A 30 21.59 4.72 9.26
C SER A 30 20.31 3.89 9.33
N PRO A 31 19.22 4.34 8.68
CA PRO A 31 17.97 3.57 8.61
C PRO A 31 18.18 2.22 7.87
N ILE A 32 17.17 1.34 7.92
CA ILE A 32 17.16 0.11 7.12
C ILE A 32 16.82 0.44 5.68
N GLY A 33 15.84 1.32 5.47
CA GLY A 33 15.35 1.74 4.17
C GLY A 33 14.09 1.00 3.74
N ASP A 34 13.17 1.76 3.15
CA ASP A 34 11.87 1.33 2.64
C ASP A 34 11.91 0.01 1.86
N LEU A 35 12.80 -0.07 0.87
CA LEU A 35 12.92 -1.23 -0.02
C LEU A 35 13.37 -2.50 0.72
N LEU A 36 14.31 -2.39 1.65
CA LEU A 36 14.82 -3.54 2.40
C LEU A 36 13.78 -4.05 3.41
N ILE A 37 13.06 -3.16 4.09
CA ILE A 37 11.96 -3.56 4.98
C ILE A 37 10.86 -4.27 4.18
N ARG A 38 10.49 -3.74 3.02
CA ARG A 38 9.48 -4.34 2.13
C ARG A 38 9.88 -5.75 1.68
N LYS A 39 11.14 -5.94 1.26
CA LYS A 39 11.67 -7.26 0.88
C LYS A 39 11.67 -8.23 2.06
N GLY A 40 12.10 -7.79 3.25
CA GLY A 40 12.13 -8.62 4.46
C GLY A 40 10.73 -9.10 4.88
N LEU A 41 9.76 -8.18 4.90
CA LEU A 41 8.39 -8.49 5.28
C LEU A 41 7.72 -9.49 4.31
N ARG A 42 8.01 -9.41 3.02
CA ARG A 42 7.46 -10.32 2.00
C ARG A 42 8.02 -11.72 2.06
N LYS A 43 9.33 -11.83 2.27
CA LYS A 43 9.99 -13.12 2.36
C LYS A 43 9.45 -13.96 3.51
N GLU A 44 9.20 -13.30 4.65
CA GLU A 44 8.73 -13.97 5.87
C GLU A 44 7.20 -14.16 5.89
N ILE A 45 6.44 -13.27 5.25
CA ILE A 45 4.97 -13.31 5.24
C ILE A 45 4.49 -13.34 3.80
N ASP A 46 3.99 -14.50 3.35
CA ASP A 46 3.36 -14.68 2.04
C ASP A 46 2.05 -13.88 1.96
N SER A 47 2.21 -12.58 1.74
CA SER A 47 1.16 -11.60 1.75
C SER A 47 1.12 -10.88 0.42
N LYS A 48 -0.10 -10.61 -0.04
CA LYS A 48 -0.33 -9.96 -1.34
C LYS A 48 -0.13 -8.44 -1.29
N PHE A 49 0.04 -7.86 -0.09
CA PHE A 49 0.19 -6.44 0.10
C PHE A 49 1.17 -6.13 1.23
N ALA A 50 2.25 -5.43 0.87
CA ALA A 50 3.21 -4.86 1.80
C ALA A 50 3.49 -3.41 1.38
N TYR A 51 3.33 -2.49 2.33
CA TYR A 51 3.66 -1.09 2.15
C TYR A 51 4.53 -0.63 3.30
N THR A 52 5.54 0.15 2.98
CA THR A 52 6.54 0.65 3.92
C THR A 52 6.69 2.16 3.72
N VAL A 53 7.19 2.83 4.75
CA VAL A 53 7.52 4.25 4.70
C VAL A 53 8.74 4.51 5.57
N THR A 54 9.70 5.22 5.02
CA THR A 54 10.82 5.83 5.75
C THR A 54 10.53 7.33 5.84
N ARG A 55 10.31 7.86 7.05
CA ARG A 55 10.04 9.29 7.25
C ARG A 55 11.34 10.10 7.28
N ASP A 56 11.22 11.42 7.15
CA ASP A 56 12.34 12.32 7.35
C ASP A 56 12.82 12.28 8.82
N PRO A 57 14.12 12.44 9.08
CA PRO A 57 14.64 12.51 10.44
C PRO A 57 14.00 13.65 11.24
N SER A 58 13.68 13.37 12.50
CA SER A 58 13.18 14.30 13.50
C SER A 58 14.14 14.36 14.68
N VAL A 59 13.90 15.26 15.64
CA VAL A 59 14.81 15.46 16.78
C VAL A 59 13.99 15.49 18.06
N PHE A 60 14.42 14.74 19.07
CA PHE A 60 13.88 14.84 20.43
C PHE A 60 15.03 15.20 21.38
N ARG A 61 14.86 16.20 22.25
CA ARG A 61 15.89 16.61 23.23
C ARG A 61 17.31 16.77 22.65
N GLY A 62 17.42 17.30 21.43
CA GLY A 62 18.71 17.46 20.72
C GLY A 62 19.32 16.17 20.15
N THR A 63 18.61 15.05 20.23
CA THR A 63 19.01 13.75 19.66
C THR A 63 18.22 13.49 18.38
N PRO A 64 18.87 13.35 17.21
CA PRO A 64 18.20 13.02 15.97
C PRO A 64 17.73 11.56 15.97
N PHE A 65 16.53 11.33 15.44
CA PHE A 65 15.95 10.02 15.25
C PHE A 65 15.17 9.96 13.94
N GLN A 66 14.96 8.76 13.40
CA GLN A 66 14.21 8.52 12.20
C GLN A 66 13.31 7.30 12.38
N ILE A 67 12.08 7.41 11.90
CA ILE A 67 11.07 6.35 12.01
C ILE A 67 10.84 5.72 10.66
N GLU A 68 10.83 4.40 10.66
CA GLU A 68 10.40 3.59 9.52
C GLU A 68 9.25 2.70 9.97
N ALA A 69 8.20 2.64 9.17
CA ALA A 69 7.04 1.80 9.45
C ALA A 69 6.71 0.94 8.25
N GLY A 70 6.21 -0.26 8.51
CA GLY A 70 5.73 -1.20 7.49
C GLY A 70 4.41 -1.81 7.91
N ILE A 71 3.51 -1.99 6.95
CA ILE A 71 2.28 -2.75 7.16
C ILE A 71 2.16 -3.83 6.08
N VAL A 72 1.84 -5.03 6.53
CA VAL A 72 1.49 -6.16 5.70
C VAL A 72 0.03 -6.49 5.95
N TYR A 73 -0.74 -6.77 4.89
CA TYR A 73 -2.16 -7.10 5.01
C TYR A 73 -2.55 -8.30 4.14
N GLY A 74 -3.33 -9.22 4.73
CA GLY A 74 -3.87 -10.40 4.08
C GLY A 74 -2.88 -11.56 4.00
N GLY A 75 -3.03 -12.40 2.96
CA GLY A 75 -2.30 -13.68 2.88
C GLY A 75 -2.89 -14.71 3.83
N ASP A 76 -2.01 -15.50 4.44
CA ASP A 76 -2.35 -16.54 5.42
C ASP A 76 -2.47 -16.00 6.86
N LEU A 77 -2.53 -14.69 7.04
CA LEU A 77 -2.68 -14.07 8.34
C LEU A 77 -4.09 -14.30 8.92
N PRO A 78 -4.21 -14.64 10.22
CA PRO A 78 -5.49 -14.88 10.88
C PRO A 78 -6.32 -13.58 10.97
N GLN A 79 -7.60 -13.64 10.61
CA GLN A 79 -8.47 -12.46 10.60
C GLN A 79 -9.01 -12.07 11.99
N GLY A 80 -9.09 -13.02 12.93
CA GLY A 80 -9.72 -12.81 14.24
C GLY A 80 -8.74 -12.53 15.39
N GLU A 81 -7.44 -12.44 15.09
CA GLU A 81 -6.40 -12.26 16.10
C GLU A 81 -5.88 -10.82 16.16
N PRO A 82 -5.34 -10.38 17.31
CA PRO A 82 -4.62 -9.12 17.39
C PRO A 82 -3.50 -9.07 16.36
N VAL A 83 -3.29 -7.91 15.75
CA VAL A 83 -2.21 -7.76 14.77
C VAL A 83 -0.85 -8.05 15.41
N LYS A 84 0.02 -8.72 14.67
CA LYS A 84 1.39 -8.96 15.13
C LYS A 84 2.18 -7.65 15.01
N VAL A 85 2.80 -7.23 16.11
CA VAL A 85 3.62 -6.01 16.16
C VAL A 85 5.10 -6.39 16.22
N LEU A 86 5.86 -5.98 15.21
CA LEU A 86 7.30 -6.14 15.12
C LEU A 86 7.98 -4.81 15.46
N ARG A 87 8.71 -4.80 16.58
CA ARG A 87 9.35 -3.59 17.11
C ARG A 87 10.85 -3.69 16.92
N TYR A 88 11.47 -2.65 16.36
CA TYR A 88 12.91 -2.57 16.16
C TYR A 88 13.46 -1.24 16.66
N ALA A 89 14.63 -1.28 17.29
CA ALA A 89 15.40 -0.10 17.65
C ALA A 89 16.85 -0.30 17.18
N ASN A 90 17.39 0.62 16.38
CA ASN A 90 18.73 0.54 15.80
C ASN A 90 19.05 -0.85 15.20
N ARG A 91 18.13 -1.37 14.37
CA ARG A 91 18.21 -2.71 13.73
C ARG A 91 18.16 -3.91 14.70
N VAL A 92 17.91 -3.70 15.99
CA VAL A 92 17.74 -4.77 16.98
C VAL A 92 16.25 -5.02 17.25
N PRO A 93 15.76 -6.26 17.17
CA PRO A 93 14.38 -6.59 17.49
C PRO A 93 14.12 -6.49 19.00
N LEU A 94 13.01 -5.87 19.39
CA LEU A 94 12.55 -5.78 20.77
C LEU A 94 11.46 -6.84 21.00
N LEU A 95 11.82 -7.91 21.70
CA LEU A 95 10.95 -9.08 21.86
C LEU A 95 10.08 -9.00 23.12
N TYR A 96 10.61 -8.43 24.21
CA TYR A 96 9.93 -8.42 25.51
C TYR A 96 9.32 -7.05 25.84
N GLN A 97 8.53 -6.99 26.92
CA GLN A 97 7.94 -5.76 27.46
C GLN A 97 7.13 -4.92 26.45
N GLN A 98 6.33 -5.59 25.60
CA GLN A 98 5.50 -4.91 24.61
C GLN A 98 4.55 -3.87 25.23
N GLY A 99 3.99 -4.16 26.42
CA GLY A 99 3.03 -3.29 27.09
C GLY A 99 3.61 -2.02 27.74
N GLY A 100 4.94 -1.83 27.72
CA GLY A 100 5.59 -0.61 28.20
C GLY A 100 6.35 0.13 27.11
N CYS A 101 6.10 -0.20 25.83
CA CYS A 101 6.84 0.35 24.71
C CYS A 101 6.05 1.44 23.99
N ALA A 102 6.69 2.59 23.77
CA ALA A 102 6.12 3.71 23.03
C ALA A 102 5.59 3.32 21.65
N ILE A 103 6.23 2.38 20.96
CA ILE A 103 5.75 1.86 19.66
C ILE A 103 4.36 1.24 19.80
N THR A 104 4.17 0.38 20.82
CA THR A 104 2.88 -0.25 21.10
C THR A 104 1.86 0.81 21.47
N HIS A 105 2.20 1.72 22.38
CA HIS A 105 1.31 2.80 22.79
C HIS A 105 0.89 3.68 21.61
N ALA A 106 1.80 3.98 20.67
CA ALA A 106 1.47 4.71 19.45
C ALA A 106 0.47 3.95 18.56
N ILE A 107 0.63 2.63 18.41
CA ILE A 107 -0.33 1.78 17.68
C ILE A 107 -1.70 1.80 18.37
N GLU A 108 -1.75 1.69 19.70
CA GLU A 108 -2.98 1.66 20.48
C GLU A 108 -3.76 2.98 20.45
N ARG A 109 -3.05 4.12 20.34
CA ARG A 109 -3.63 5.46 20.25
C ARG A 109 -4.32 5.74 18.91
N ILE A 110 -3.90 5.06 17.83
CA ILE A 110 -4.50 5.23 16.51
C ILE A 110 -5.87 4.56 16.44
N ASN A 111 -6.85 5.25 15.86
CA ASN A 111 -8.12 4.64 15.49
C ASN A 111 -7.97 3.87 14.17
N TRP A 112 -7.98 2.55 14.24
CA TRP A 112 -7.74 1.69 13.07
C TRP A 112 -8.99 1.35 12.24
N ARG A 113 -10.19 1.60 12.79
CA ARG A 113 -11.47 1.32 12.09
C ARG A 113 -11.59 2.02 10.74
N PRO A 114 -11.23 3.32 10.61
CA PRO A 114 -11.24 3.99 9.31
C PRO A 114 -10.28 3.37 8.30
N TYR A 115 -9.22 2.70 8.75
CA TYR A 115 -8.22 2.07 7.90
C TYR A 115 -8.57 0.62 7.49
N GLY A 116 -9.63 0.04 8.07
CA GLY A 116 -10.15 -1.26 7.68
C GLY A 116 -9.78 -2.42 8.62
N LEU A 117 -9.18 -2.14 9.77
CA LEU A 117 -8.99 -3.13 10.84
C LEU A 117 -10.06 -2.98 11.92
N GLU A 118 -10.31 -4.04 12.67
CA GLU A 118 -11.21 -4.00 13.82
C GLU A 118 -10.47 -3.51 15.06
N GLN A 119 -11.18 -2.84 15.97
CA GLN A 119 -10.60 -2.40 17.26
C GLN A 119 -11.73 -2.43 18.29
N ARG A 120 -11.78 -3.52 19.06
CA ARG A 120 -12.81 -3.73 20.10
C ARG A 120 -12.62 -2.69 21.20
N GLY A 121 -13.69 -2.01 21.61
CA GLY A 121 -13.61 -0.94 22.62
C GLY A 121 -12.93 0.37 22.18
N GLY A 122 -12.43 0.46 20.94
CA GLY A 122 -11.87 1.70 20.37
C GLY A 122 -10.52 2.12 20.95
N LYS A 123 -9.90 1.29 21.79
CA LYS A 123 -8.55 1.45 22.34
C LYS A 123 -7.84 0.10 22.31
N GLY A 124 -6.51 0.13 22.30
CA GLY A 124 -5.69 -1.08 22.29
C GLY A 124 -5.29 -1.54 20.89
N ILE A 125 -4.61 -2.68 20.82
CA ILE A 125 -4.08 -3.24 19.58
C ILE A 125 -5.24 -3.64 18.66
N PRO A 126 -5.21 -3.25 17.37
CA PRO A 126 -6.26 -3.64 16.44
C PRO A 126 -6.24 -5.15 16.15
N VAL A 127 -7.36 -5.65 15.66
CA VAL A 127 -7.59 -7.05 15.28
C VAL A 127 -7.78 -7.11 13.77
N GLY A 128 -7.11 -8.07 13.14
CA GLY A 128 -7.22 -8.27 11.70
C GLY A 128 -6.01 -8.97 11.11
N PRO A 129 -6.09 -9.36 9.82
CA PRO A 129 -5.04 -10.09 9.12
C PRO A 129 -3.91 -9.13 8.71
N ALA A 130 -3.22 -8.54 9.68
CA ALA A 130 -2.17 -7.57 9.44
C ALA A 130 -0.96 -7.75 10.38
N VAL A 131 0.21 -7.40 9.87
CA VAL A 131 1.44 -7.28 10.65
C VAL A 131 1.95 -5.84 10.52
N ILE A 132 2.29 -5.25 11.66
CA ILE A 132 2.81 -3.88 11.74
C ILE A 132 4.27 -3.96 12.19
N LEU A 133 5.16 -3.37 11.40
CA LEU A 133 6.56 -3.20 11.74
C LEU A 133 6.84 -1.72 12.02
N VAL A 134 7.56 -1.43 13.10
CA VAL A 134 8.08 -0.09 13.37
C VAL A 134 9.54 -0.20 13.78
N HIS A 135 10.38 0.59 13.13
CA HIS A 135 11.79 0.73 13.40
C HIS A 135 12.12 2.17 13.80
N ILE A 136 12.88 2.32 14.88
CA ILE A 136 13.43 3.59 15.35
C ILE A 136 14.95 3.56 15.17
N ALA A 137 15.48 4.45 14.34
CA ALA A 137 16.91 4.71 14.23
C ALA A 137 17.25 5.99 14.99
N SER A 138 18.15 5.95 15.98
CA SER A 138 18.57 7.12 16.74
C SER A 138 20.02 6.95 17.22
N THR A 139 20.74 8.05 17.41
CA THR A 139 22.07 8.01 18.05
C THR A 139 21.97 7.57 19.52
N ASN A 140 20.89 7.95 20.18
CA ASN A 140 20.53 7.49 21.52
C ASN A 140 19.04 7.16 21.56
N VAL A 141 18.68 5.89 21.74
CA VAL A 141 17.27 5.48 21.88
C VAL A 141 16.86 5.59 23.35
N PRO A 142 15.77 6.29 23.68
CA PRO A 142 15.32 6.40 25.06
C PRO A 142 14.68 5.09 25.49
N PHE A 143 15.39 4.24 26.22
CA PHE A 143 14.84 3.00 26.77
C PHE A 143 14.22 3.22 28.15
N THR A 144 13.19 2.45 28.49
CA THR A 144 12.55 2.48 29.82
C THR A 144 13.42 1.87 30.92
N SER A 145 14.28 0.92 30.57
CA SER A 145 15.15 0.19 31.47
C SER A 145 16.52 -0.10 30.84
N GLU A 146 17.50 -0.42 31.67
CA GLU A 146 18.86 -0.79 31.25
C GLU A 146 18.90 -2.05 30.35
N SER A 147 17.86 -2.90 30.44
CA SER A 147 17.71 -4.10 29.61
C SER A 147 17.39 -3.79 28.14
N LYS A 148 17.04 -2.54 27.81
CA LYS A 148 16.78 -2.07 26.43
C LYS A 148 15.68 -2.83 25.67
N GLU A 149 14.66 -3.31 26.37
CA GLU A 149 13.55 -4.09 25.78
C GLU A 149 12.36 -3.22 25.31
N ALA A 150 12.25 -1.99 25.81
CA ALA A 150 11.16 -1.10 25.46
C ALA A 150 11.62 0.36 25.36
N VAL A 151 11.18 1.03 24.31
CA VAL A 151 11.35 2.47 24.10
C VAL A 151 10.39 3.23 25.02
N ALA A 152 10.89 4.25 25.72
CA ALA A 152 10.15 5.11 26.62
C ALA A 152 9.20 6.05 25.88
N ASP A 153 8.11 6.44 26.56
CA ASP A 153 7.11 7.37 26.04
C ASP A 153 7.68 8.79 25.97
N VAL A 154 8.16 9.16 24.79
CA VAL A 154 8.56 10.50 24.42
C VAL A 154 7.56 11.02 23.37
N ASP A 155 6.94 12.16 23.62
CA ASP A 155 5.82 12.66 22.80
C ASP A 155 6.23 12.85 21.33
N GLU A 156 7.43 13.38 21.07
CA GLU A 156 7.95 13.56 19.72
C GLU A 156 8.10 12.22 18.96
N ILE A 157 8.49 11.16 19.67
CA ILE A 157 8.61 9.81 19.08
C ILE A 157 7.22 9.22 18.83
N LEU A 158 6.30 9.35 19.81
CA LEU A 158 4.94 8.83 19.72
C LEU A 158 4.18 9.45 18.54
N ASP A 159 4.27 10.76 18.39
CA ASP A 159 3.63 11.49 17.29
C ASP A 159 4.20 11.10 15.93
N GLU A 160 5.52 10.95 15.82
CA GLU A 160 6.17 10.61 14.56
C GLU A 160 5.93 9.15 14.15
N VAL A 161 5.92 8.21 15.12
CA VAL A 161 5.45 6.83 14.90
C VAL A 161 3.98 6.83 14.48
N GLY A 162 3.14 7.63 15.13
CA GLY A 162 1.73 7.79 14.80
C GLY A 162 1.53 8.23 13.34
N ARG A 163 2.28 9.25 12.90
CA ARG A 163 2.24 9.75 11.51
C ARG A 163 2.71 8.71 10.49
N ALA A 164 3.79 7.99 10.77
CA ALA A 164 4.28 6.92 9.91
C ALA A 164 3.21 5.82 9.72
N LEU A 165 2.59 5.37 10.81
CA LEU A 165 1.54 4.36 10.79
C LEU A 165 0.26 4.83 10.09
N MET A 166 -0.11 6.10 10.24
CA MET A 166 -1.27 6.68 9.53
C MET A 166 -1.08 6.67 8.01
N ASP A 167 0.13 6.96 7.51
CA ASP A 167 0.43 6.91 6.09
C ASP A 167 0.36 5.47 5.54
N CYS A 168 0.90 4.51 6.28
CA CYS A 168 0.72 3.07 5.98
C CYS A 168 -0.76 2.66 5.99
N GLY A 169 -1.52 3.11 6.99
CA GLY A 169 -2.94 2.81 7.13
C GLY A 169 -3.79 3.36 5.98
N ARG A 170 -3.50 4.57 5.48
CA ARG A 170 -4.17 5.15 4.30
C ARG A 170 -3.97 4.29 3.05
N ARG A 171 -2.75 3.81 2.81
CA ARG A 171 -2.43 2.96 1.65
C ARG A 171 -3.09 1.60 1.76
N MET A 172 -3.04 0.97 2.93
CA MET A 172 -3.76 -0.28 3.20
C MET A 172 -5.27 -0.13 2.97
N ARG A 173 -5.88 0.96 3.45
CA ARG A 173 -7.31 1.23 3.25
C ARG A 173 -7.67 1.30 1.76
N SER A 174 -6.84 1.96 0.95
CA SER A 174 -7.05 2.05 -0.50
C SER A 174 -7.07 0.64 -1.12
N HIS A 175 -6.08 -0.19 -0.77
CA HIS A 175 -5.99 -1.57 -1.23
C HIS A 175 -7.22 -2.41 -0.82
N ILE A 176 -7.63 -2.34 0.45
CA ILE A 176 -8.83 -3.04 0.96
C ILE A 176 -10.08 -2.62 0.20
N ASN A 177 -10.26 -1.32 -0.01
CA ASN A 177 -11.42 -0.77 -0.72
C ASN A 177 -11.44 -1.20 -2.19
N LYS A 178 -10.29 -1.15 -2.88
CA LYS A 178 -10.15 -1.62 -4.26
C LYS A 178 -10.55 -3.09 -4.39
N LYS A 179 -10.05 -3.94 -3.49
CA LYS A 179 -10.39 -5.37 -3.45
C LYS A 179 -11.88 -5.62 -3.14
N LYS A 180 -12.46 -4.89 -2.19
CA LYS A 180 -13.88 -5.01 -1.82
C LYS A 180 -14.81 -4.57 -2.96
N LYS A 181 -14.47 -3.48 -3.66
CA LYS A 181 -15.23 -3.01 -4.84
C LYS A 181 -15.18 -4.02 -5.98
N LEU A 182 -13.99 -4.54 -6.29
CA LEU A 182 -13.82 -5.54 -7.35
C LEU A 182 -14.62 -6.82 -7.05
N LYS A 183 -14.57 -7.31 -5.79
CA LYS A 183 -15.35 -8.47 -5.36
C LYS A 183 -16.86 -8.25 -5.51
N LYS A 184 -17.39 -7.11 -5.05
CA LYS A 184 -18.81 -6.77 -5.21
C LYS A 184 -19.26 -6.70 -6.67
N VAL A 185 -18.42 -6.17 -7.55
CA VAL A 185 -18.71 -6.08 -8.98
C VAL A 185 -18.66 -7.45 -9.65
N SER A 186 -17.72 -8.31 -9.26
CA SER A 186 -17.69 -9.71 -9.71
C SER A 186 -18.94 -10.46 -9.27
N GLU A 187 -19.29 -10.41 -7.98
CA GLU A 187 -20.49 -11.07 -7.44
C GLU A 187 -21.77 -10.59 -8.13
N LYS A 188 -21.90 -9.27 -8.33
CA LYS A 188 -23.03 -8.69 -9.07
C LYS A 188 -23.07 -9.20 -10.51
N TYR A 189 -21.92 -9.28 -11.18
CA TYR A 189 -21.83 -9.77 -12.55
C TYR A 189 -22.20 -11.25 -12.67
N ASP A 190 -21.73 -12.09 -11.75
CA ASP A 190 -21.99 -13.53 -11.75
C ASP A 190 -23.49 -13.82 -11.55
N ILE A 191 -24.12 -13.12 -10.61
CA ILE A 191 -25.58 -13.20 -10.38
C ILE A 191 -26.36 -12.77 -11.62
N ILE A 192 -25.97 -11.67 -12.27
CA ILE A 192 -26.63 -11.19 -13.49
C ILE A 192 -26.46 -12.20 -14.63
N LYS A 193 -25.26 -12.77 -14.79
CA LYS A 193 -24.96 -13.73 -15.86
C LYS A 193 -25.80 -15.01 -15.72
N GLU A 194 -26.08 -15.44 -14.50
CA GLU A 194 -26.93 -16.62 -14.24
C GLU A 194 -28.42 -16.32 -14.45
N ILE A 195 -28.92 -15.23 -13.87
CA ILE A 195 -30.37 -14.95 -13.82
C ILE A 195 -30.89 -14.37 -15.14
N LEU A 196 -30.11 -13.50 -15.80
CA LEU A 196 -30.60 -12.72 -16.93
C LEU A 196 -31.01 -13.57 -18.15
N PRO A 197 -30.27 -14.63 -18.57
CA PRO A 197 -30.69 -15.51 -19.66
C PRO A 197 -32.01 -16.23 -19.37
N ASP A 198 -32.24 -16.66 -18.12
CA ASP A 198 -33.48 -17.36 -17.76
C ASP A 198 -34.69 -16.43 -17.75
N ILE A 199 -34.51 -15.17 -17.33
CA ILE A 199 -35.55 -14.14 -17.44
C ILE A 199 -35.88 -13.87 -18.92
N ALA A 200 -34.85 -13.73 -19.75
CA ALA A 200 -35.02 -13.48 -21.18
C ALA A 200 -35.79 -14.60 -21.87
N ARG A 201 -35.39 -15.87 -21.65
CA ARG A 201 -36.06 -17.06 -22.21
C ARG A 201 -37.52 -17.16 -21.78
N LYS A 202 -37.79 -17.00 -20.47
CA LYS A 202 -39.17 -17.08 -19.94
C LYS A 202 -40.05 -15.96 -20.49
N SER A 203 -39.53 -14.73 -20.54
CA SER A 203 -40.28 -13.58 -21.06
C SER A 203 -40.56 -13.72 -22.55
N ALA A 204 -39.58 -14.18 -23.33
CA ALA A 204 -39.70 -14.49 -24.74
C ALA A 204 -40.76 -15.58 -24.99
N SER A 205 -40.73 -16.66 -24.21
CA SER A 205 -41.71 -17.76 -24.28
C SER A 205 -43.13 -17.31 -23.96
N ILE A 206 -43.33 -16.48 -22.93
CA ILE A 206 -44.66 -15.95 -22.56
C ILE A 206 -45.23 -15.05 -23.65
N LEU A 207 -44.37 -14.23 -24.28
CA LEU A 207 -44.78 -13.27 -25.30
C LEU A 207 -44.78 -13.85 -26.73
N GLY A 208 -44.28 -15.07 -26.92
CA GLY A 208 -44.09 -15.68 -28.24
C GLY A 208 -43.13 -14.90 -29.15
N ARG A 209 -42.09 -14.28 -28.58
CA ARG A 209 -41.10 -13.45 -29.30
C ARG A 209 -39.70 -14.06 -29.19
N ASP A 210 -38.79 -13.59 -30.03
CA ASP A 210 -37.38 -13.96 -29.95
C ASP A 210 -36.71 -13.41 -28.68
N GLU A 211 -35.67 -14.10 -28.22
CA GLU A 211 -34.89 -13.67 -27.05
C GLU A 211 -34.18 -12.32 -27.33
N PRO A 212 -34.35 -11.32 -26.45
CA PRO A 212 -33.68 -10.04 -26.64
C PRO A 212 -32.17 -10.16 -26.42
N PRO A 213 -31.35 -9.31 -27.07
CA PRO A 213 -29.91 -9.28 -26.82
C PRO A 213 -29.63 -8.83 -25.38
N LEU A 214 -28.76 -9.56 -24.67
CA LEU A 214 -28.49 -9.34 -23.25
C LEU A 214 -27.45 -8.23 -23.00
N ASP A 215 -26.48 -8.04 -23.90
CA ASP A 215 -25.36 -7.10 -23.71
C ASP A 215 -25.79 -5.65 -23.37
N PRO A 216 -26.81 -5.06 -24.04
CA PRO A 216 -27.28 -3.72 -23.70
C PRO A 216 -27.91 -3.62 -22.30
N ILE A 217 -28.51 -4.72 -21.82
CA ILE A 217 -29.14 -4.79 -20.50
C ILE A 217 -28.06 -4.93 -19.42
N ILE A 218 -27.07 -5.81 -19.65
CA ILE A 218 -25.93 -6.00 -18.73
C ILE A 218 -25.19 -4.68 -18.52
N THR A 219 -24.87 -3.97 -19.60
CA THR A 219 -24.18 -2.68 -19.54
C THR A 219 -25.04 -1.60 -18.86
N LYS A 220 -26.37 -1.64 -18.99
CA LYS A 220 -27.28 -0.75 -18.26
C LYS A 220 -27.27 -1.00 -16.76
N ILE A 221 -27.25 -2.25 -16.32
CA ILE A 221 -27.27 -2.63 -14.90
C ILE A 221 -25.92 -2.36 -14.23
N MET A 222 -24.83 -2.63 -14.93
CA MET A 222 -23.47 -2.52 -14.41
C MET A 222 -22.99 -1.07 -14.42
N ASN A 223 -23.07 -0.37 -15.56
CA ASN A 223 -22.68 1.04 -15.75
C ASN A 223 -21.36 1.45 -15.08
N VAL A 224 -20.34 0.58 -15.16
CA VAL A 224 -19.00 0.79 -14.57
C VAL A 224 -17.89 0.49 -15.56
N HIS A 225 -16.75 1.13 -15.36
CA HIS A 225 -15.50 0.81 -16.05
C HIS A 225 -14.64 -0.07 -15.15
N VAL A 226 -14.18 -1.21 -15.64
CA VAL A 226 -13.38 -2.15 -14.84
C VAL A 226 -12.00 -2.32 -15.47
N PHE A 227 -10.97 -2.09 -14.68
CA PHE A 227 -9.59 -2.44 -14.97
C PHE A 227 -9.19 -3.62 -14.10
N ASP A 228 -8.81 -4.72 -14.74
CA ASP A 228 -8.23 -5.88 -14.09
C ASP A 228 -6.76 -5.99 -14.47
N SER A 229 -5.89 -6.10 -13.48
CA SER A 229 -4.44 -6.16 -13.68
C SER A 229 -3.90 -7.48 -13.15
N GLY A 230 -3.29 -8.27 -14.02
CA GLY A 230 -2.53 -9.46 -13.68
C GLY A 230 -1.04 -9.21 -13.83
N ILE A 231 -0.26 -9.67 -12.86
CA ILE A 231 1.20 -9.71 -12.93
C ILE A 231 1.61 -11.18 -12.90
N VAL A 232 2.37 -11.60 -13.91
CA VAL A 232 2.88 -12.96 -14.03
C VAL A 232 4.40 -12.89 -14.08
N PHE A 233 5.05 -13.55 -13.12
CA PHE A 233 6.50 -13.67 -13.09
C PHE A 233 6.91 -14.97 -13.77
N ARG A 234 7.86 -14.88 -14.70
CA ARG A 234 8.49 -16.03 -15.36
C ARG A 234 9.99 -15.91 -15.23
N GLU A 235 10.62 -16.98 -14.76
CA GLU A 235 12.07 -17.13 -14.85
C GLU A 235 12.36 -18.01 -16.07
N LYS A 236 13.16 -17.50 -17.01
CA LYS A 236 13.64 -18.27 -18.17
C LYS A 236 15.16 -18.45 -18.05
N GLY A 237 15.62 -19.70 -18.08
CA GLY A 237 17.05 -20.08 -18.10
C GLY A 237 17.45 -21.11 -17.03
N GLU A 238 18.58 -21.80 -17.25
CA GLU A 238 19.26 -22.66 -16.27
C GLU A 238 20.61 -22.00 -15.87
N GLY A 239 20.98 -22.08 -14.58
CA GLY A 239 22.28 -21.56 -14.08
C GLY A 239 22.33 -20.04 -13.85
N GLU A 240 23.47 -19.40 -14.15
CA GLU A 240 23.76 -17.96 -13.91
C GLU A 240 23.09 -17.01 -14.92
N SER A 241 22.49 -17.54 -16.01
CA SER A 241 21.79 -16.75 -17.04
C SER A 241 20.27 -16.79 -16.85
N ARG A 242 19.78 -16.49 -15.64
CA ARG A 242 18.33 -16.40 -15.37
C ARG A 242 17.80 -15.05 -15.82
N GLU A 243 17.09 -15.04 -16.94
CA GLU A 243 16.28 -13.89 -17.33
C GLU A 243 14.98 -13.89 -16.53
N LYS A 244 14.89 -12.98 -15.58
CA LYS A 244 13.66 -12.70 -14.83
C LYS A 244 12.77 -11.79 -15.66
N VAL A 245 11.64 -12.32 -16.13
CA VAL A 245 10.66 -11.60 -16.94
C VAL A 245 9.38 -11.44 -16.14
N THR A 246 8.96 -10.20 -15.92
CA THR A 246 7.67 -9.86 -15.32
C THR A 246 6.72 -9.41 -16.41
N GLU A 247 5.67 -10.18 -16.69
CA GLU A 247 4.61 -9.83 -17.63
C GLU A 247 3.43 -9.19 -16.90
N VAL A 248 3.13 -7.94 -17.26
CA VAL A 248 2.02 -7.18 -16.73
C VAL A 248 0.92 -7.15 -17.79
N THR A 249 -0.26 -7.66 -17.45
CA THR A 249 -1.44 -7.65 -18.33
C THR A 249 -2.54 -6.84 -17.67
N ILE A 250 -3.07 -5.86 -18.38
CA ILE A 250 -4.15 -4.99 -17.96
C ILE A 250 -5.32 -5.20 -18.92
N LYS A 251 -6.45 -5.66 -18.40
CA LYS A 251 -7.69 -5.82 -19.13
C LYS A 251 -8.66 -4.72 -18.71
N TYR A 252 -8.98 -3.84 -19.65
CA TYR A 252 -10.07 -2.89 -19.52
C TYR A 252 -11.37 -3.51 -20.05
N GLN A 253 -12.47 -3.32 -19.33
CA GLN A 253 -13.80 -3.75 -19.76
C GLN A 253 -14.82 -2.60 -19.62
N ASN A 254 -15.52 -2.30 -20.72
CA ASN A 254 -16.52 -1.26 -20.77
C ASN A 254 -17.91 -1.83 -20.45
N TYR A 255 -18.37 -1.68 -19.21
CA TYR A 255 -19.75 -2.01 -18.85
C TYR A 255 -20.70 -0.80 -18.90
N THR A 256 -20.43 0.20 -19.75
CA THR A 256 -21.33 1.35 -19.96
C THR A 256 -22.01 1.28 -21.33
N GLN A 257 -23.04 2.11 -21.52
CA GLN A 257 -23.85 2.10 -22.75
C GLN A 257 -23.22 2.82 -23.95
N LYS A 258 -22.18 3.63 -23.72
CA LYS A 258 -21.54 4.43 -24.77
C LYS A 258 -20.17 3.87 -25.09
N GLU A 259 -19.77 4.00 -26.35
CA GLU A 259 -18.37 3.83 -26.73
C GLU A 259 -17.53 4.90 -26.03
N ARG A 260 -16.32 4.51 -25.60
CA ARG A 260 -15.41 5.40 -24.88
C ARG A 260 -14.04 5.41 -25.53
N THR A 261 -13.51 6.62 -25.64
CA THR A 261 -12.11 6.93 -25.90
C THR A 261 -11.57 7.68 -24.69
N PHE A 262 -10.44 7.24 -24.17
CA PHE A 262 -9.83 7.80 -22.95
C PHE A 262 -8.34 7.49 -22.94
N ARG A 263 -7.61 8.05 -21.97
CA ARG A 263 -6.18 7.76 -21.82
C ARG A 263 -5.90 7.07 -20.51
N VAL A 264 -5.06 6.05 -20.57
CA VAL A 264 -4.58 5.27 -19.43
C VAL A 264 -3.11 5.58 -19.24
N HIS A 265 -2.72 5.82 -18.00
CA HIS A 265 -1.35 6.06 -17.59
C HIS A 265 -0.95 4.99 -16.60
N VAL A 266 0.10 4.24 -16.91
CA VAL A 266 0.60 3.19 -16.01
C VAL A 266 2.01 3.52 -15.60
N LYS A 267 2.22 3.56 -14.29
CA LYS A 267 3.54 3.78 -13.73
C LYS A 267 4.36 2.50 -13.85
N ILE A 268 5.59 2.67 -14.30
CA ILE A 268 6.53 1.59 -14.56
C ILE A 268 7.54 1.56 -13.40
N PRO A 269 7.94 0.37 -12.94
CA PRO A 269 9.09 0.24 -12.05
C PRO A 269 10.38 0.69 -12.76
N ASN A 270 11.42 1.03 -11.99
CA ASN A 270 12.74 1.38 -12.54
C ASN A 270 13.43 0.11 -13.10
N ALA A 271 13.03 -0.34 -14.28
CA ALA A 271 13.57 -1.54 -14.92
C ALA A 271 13.43 -1.51 -16.44
N LEU A 272 14.14 -2.40 -17.12
CA LEU A 272 14.18 -2.48 -18.59
C LEU A 272 12.86 -3.04 -19.13
N ILE A 273 12.14 -2.24 -19.89
CA ILE A 273 10.85 -2.62 -20.46
C ILE A 273 11.08 -3.37 -21.77
N GLN A 274 10.31 -4.43 -21.98
CA GLN A 274 10.21 -5.17 -23.23
C GLN A 274 8.73 -5.37 -23.57
N GLY A 275 8.41 -5.65 -24.84
CA GLY A 275 7.09 -6.19 -25.22
C GLY A 275 5.87 -5.35 -24.80
N ILE A 276 5.89 -4.04 -25.04
CA ILE A 276 4.73 -3.16 -24.79
C ILE A 276 3.65 -3.44 -25.85
N TYR A 277 2.41 -3.66 -25.40
CA TYR A 277 1.27 -3.78 -26.30
C TYR A 277 0.05 -3.02 -25.73
N PRO A 278 -0.78 -2.40 -26.58
CA PRO A 278 -0.62 -2.22 -28.03
C PRO A 278 0.56 -1.30 -28.41
N GLU A 279 1.05 -1.40 -29.66
CA GLU A 279 2.25 -0.68 -30.16
C GLU A 279 2.12 0.84 -30.15
N LYS A 280 0.88 1.37 -30.16
CA LYS A 280 0.61 2.81 -30.04
C LYS A 280 0.64 3.22 -28.56
N TYR A 281 1.79 3.69 -28.09
CA TYR A 281 1.96 4.21 -26.73
C TYR A 281 2.87 5.45 -26.73
N THR A 282 2.78 6.25 -25.67
CA THR A 282 3.73 7.34 -25.38
C THR A 282 4.45 7.03 -24.08
N LEU A 283 5.79 7.02 -24.10
CA LEU A 283 6.60 6.81 -22.90
C LEU A 283 7.09 8.17 -22.37
N LYS A 284 6.73 8.52 -21.14
CA LYS A 284 7.23 9.72 -20.45
C LYS A 284 7.92 9.31 -19.16
N LYS A 285 9.25 9.34 -19.15
CA LYS A 285 10.09 8.87 -18.03
C LYS A 285 9.74 7.43 -17.64
N ASN A 286 8.94 7.25 -16.59
CA ASN A 286 8.51 5.96 -16.03
C ASN A 286 6.98 5.77 -16.13
N ILE A 287 6.32 6.40 -17.11
CA ILE A 287 4.88 6.28 -17.31
C ILE A 287 4.62 5.88 -18.76
N ILE A 288 3.88 4.79 -18.95
CA ILE A 288 3.31 4.42 -20.25
C ILE A 288 1.93 5.06 -20.36
N GLU A 289 1.74 5.89 -21.37
CA GLU A 289 0.45 6.48 -21.72
C GLU A 289 -0.11 5.75 -22.96
N TRP A 290 -1.30 5.15 -22.82
CA TRP A 290 -2.07 4.61 -23.94
C TRP A 290 -3.32 5.43 -24.18
N GLU A 291 -3.60 5.71 -25.46
CA GLU A 291 -4.91 6.18 -25.89
C GLU A 291 -5.76 4.96 -26.25
N ILE A 292 -6.80 4.72 -25.44
CA ILE A 292 -7.63 3.53 -25.49
C ILE A 292 -8.97 3.90 -26.10
N GLY A 293 -9.34 3.19 -27.16
CA GLY A 293 -10.65 3.26 -27.80
C GLY A 293 -10.61 3.50 -29.31
N PRO A 294 -11.80 3.58 -29.94
CA PRO A 294 -13.12 3.49 -29.32
C PRO A 294 -13.45 2.07 -28.83
N VAL A 295 -13.80 1.93 -27.54
CA VAL A 295 -14.23 0.64 -26.97
C VAL A 295 -15.75 0.60 -26.84
N ALA A 296 -16.39 -0.24 -27.63
CA ALA A 296 -17.85 -0.43 -27.61
C ALA A 296 -18.37 -1.01 -26.27
N PRO A 297 -19.66 -0.84 -25.96
CA PRO A 297 -20.32 -1.47 -24.81
C PRO A 297 -20.09 -2.99 -24.75
N ALA A 298 -19.92 -3.53 -23.54
CA ALA A 298 -19.64 -4.94 -23.26
C ALA A 298 -18.35 -5.50 -23.89
N ARG A 299 -17.53 -4.67 -24.55
CA ARG A 299 -16.23 -5.07 -25.08
C ARG A 299 -15.11 -4.82 -24.07
N SER A 300 -14.04 -5.58 -24.25
CA SER A 300 -12.83 -5.47 -23.45
C SER A 300 -11.63 -5.25 -24.34
N GLN A 301 -10.66 -4.48 -23.86
CA GLN A 301 -9.38 -4.26 -24.51
C GLN A 301 -8.26 -4.66 -23.55
N ARG A 302 -7.25 -5.35 -24.09
CA ARG A 302 -6.06 -5.76 -23.32
C ARG A 302 -4.89 -4.86 -23.71
N MET A 303 -4.10 -4.51 -22.71
CA MET A 303 -2.83 -3.83 -22.84
C MET A 303 -1.86 -4.43 -21.81
N GLY A 304 -0.58 -4.19 -21.98
CA GLY A 304 0.40 -4.77 -21.10
C GLY A 304 1.81 -4.46 -21.56
N PHE A 305 2.75 -4.90 -20.75
CA PHE A 305 4.17 -4.76 -21.01
C PHE A 305 4.92 -5.86 -20.26
N SER A 306 6.08 -6.24 -20.75
CA SER A 306 7.00 -7.09 -20.01
C SER A 306 8.16 -6.24 -19.47
N VAL A 307 8.75 -6.69 -18.36
CA VAL A 307 9.89 -6.01 -17.75
C VAL A 307 10.94 -7.05 -17.40
N LEU A 308 12.20 -6.74 -17.70
CA LEU A 308 13.36 -7.58 -17.43
C LEU A 308 14.05 -7.15 -16.14
N GLY A 309 14.53 -8.14 -15.39
CA GLY A 309 15.42 -7.95 -14.25
C GLY A 309 14.73 -7.54 -12.95
N LEU A 310 13.40 -7.58 -12.88
CA LEU A 310 12.67 -7.39 -11.63
C LEU A 310 12.57 -8.70 -10.86
N ASP A 311 12.86 -8.62 -9.56
CA ASP A 311 12.48 -9.67 -8.63
C ASP A 311 10.96 -9.69 -8.45
N LYS A 312 10.42 -10.87 -8.10
CA LYS A 312 8.99 -11.05 -7.76
C LYS A 312 8.51 -10.03 -6.71
N ASP A 313 9.42 -9.61 -5.84
CA ASP A 313 9.15 -8.73 -4.70
C ASP A 313 9.36 -7.25 -5.00
N ASP A 314 9.62 -6.83 -6.23
CA ASP A 314 9.84 -5.41 -6.54
C ASP A 314 8.60 -4.73 -7.16
N TYR A 315 7.66 -5.50 -7.76
CA TYR A 315 6.52 -4.94 -8.50
C TYR A 315 5.21 -5.74 -8.37
N ASP A 316 4.32 -5.29 -7.48
CA ASP A 316 3.18 -6.11 -7.03
C ASP A 316 1.82 -5.49 -7.31
N GLU A 317 1.78 -4.17 -7.40
CA GLU A 317 0.57 -3.44 -7.73
C GLU A 317 0.86 -2.54 -8.92
N VAL A 318 0.05 -2.74 -9.96
CA VAL A 318 0.06 -1.85 -11.10
C VAL A 318 -0.70 -0.59 -10.69
N GLU A 319 0.02 0.52 -10.56
CA GLU A 319 -0.60 1.83 -10.41
C GLU A 319 -1.14 2.28 -11.79
N ILE A 320 -2.45 2.14 -11.95
CA ILE A 320 -3.17 2.53 -13.17
C ILE A 320 -3.90 3.83 -12.88
N TYR A 321 -3.63 4.84 -13.68
CA TYR A 321 -4.35 6.11 -13.68
C TYR A 321 -5.11 6.30 -14.98
N TYR A 322 -6.21 7.05 -14.96
CA TYR A 322 -6.99 7.35 -16.15
C TYR A 322 -7.29 8.84 -16.29
N SER A 323 -7.50 9.28 -17.52
CA SER A 323 -7.94 10.64 -17.84
C SER A 323 -8.99 10.63 -18.95
N LYS A 324 -9.93 11.58 -18.88
CA LYS A 324 -11.06 11.72 -19.81
C LYS A 324 -12.04 10.53 -19.83
N LEU A 325 -12.12 9.76 -18.74
CA LEU A 325 -13.10 8.67 -18.59
C LEU A 325 -14.18 9.08 -17.57
N PRO A 326 -15.42 9.34 -18.01
CA PRO A 326 -16.51 9.71 -17.11
C PRO A 326 -17.20 8.48 -16.52
N GLY A 327 -17.71 8.61 -15.30
CA GLY A 327 -18.45 7.55 -14.62
C GLY A 327 -17.65 6.87 -13.53
N GLU A 328 -18.19 5.79 -12.97
CA GLU A 328 -17.51 5.04 -11.93
C GLU A 328 -16.46 4.10 -12.55
N VAL A 329 -15.22 4.21 -12.06
CA VAL A 329 -14.07 3.41 -12.49
C VAL A 329 -13.58 2.57 -11.32
N ILE A 330 -13.30 1.30 -11.60
CA ILE A 330 -12.80 0.33 -10.62
C ILE A 330 -11.48 -0.22 -11.13
N GLY A 331 -10.49 -0.27 -10.25
CA GLY A 331 -9.16 -0.81 -10.54
C GLY A 331 -8.14 0.23 -11.04
N ALA A 332 -8.58 1.46 -11.31
CA ALA A 332 -7.73 2.58 -11.70
C ALA A 332 -8.15 3.86 -10.96
N ASP A 333 -7.19 4.74 -10.71
CA ASP A 333 -7.39 6.03 -10.04
C ASP A 333 -7.44 7.20 -11.05
N PRO A 334 -8.19 8.28 -10.79
CA PRO A 334 -8.17 9.45 -11.66
C PRO A 334 -6.79 10.13 -11.60
N LEU A 335 -6.30 10.58 -12.76
CA LEU A 335 -5.07 11.38 -12.88
C LEU A 335 -5.32 12.84 -12.45
#